data_AF-A0A7W6JXC2-F1
#
_entry.id   AF-A0A7W6JXC2-F1
#
_cell.length_a   1.000
_cell.length_b   1.000
_cell.length_c   1.000
_cell.angle_alpha   90.00
_cell.angle_beta   90.00
_cell.angle_gamma   90.00
#
_symmetry.space_group_name_H-M   'P 1'
#
loop_
_entity.id
_entity.type
_entity.pdbx_description
1 polymer ?
#
loop_
_entity_poly.entity_id
_entity_poly.type
_entity_poly.pdbx_seq_one_letter_code
_entity_poly.pdbx_strand_id
1 'polypeptide(L)'
;MDTNCSETSEERRFFVQLVDAESGYAVHEYDCGAHDIGWICGKFSCDPADVTGVNRFELDADGIALANELFGLSIDVDYEYVDLYSWSAADGFPYRVHSNRELPLMLAGQKPLSVFIERCPATEGEVETPENLFERYVAEGILIKREYCEPIATMRPAYFGIRVVLYALKGEEWRLDAYILVRGLARKLGWSEPLTRLEGTLLGYSEWQNDAFIRSAGA
;
A
#
# COMPACT_ATOMS: atom_id res chain seq x y z
N MET A 1 31.91 -15.33 -34.44
CA MET A 1 31.72 -14.78 -33.08
C MET A 1 30.62 -13.76 -33.24
N ASP A 2 29.38 -14.22 -33.23
CA ASP A 2 28.22 -13.34 -33.36
C ASP A 2 27.53 -13.33 -32.00
N THR A 3 27.76 -12.25 -31.26
CA THR A 3 27.17 -12.02 -29.95
C THR A 3 25.75 -11.51 -30.16
N ASN A 4 24.80 -12.32 -29.68
CA ASN A 4 23.44 -11.94 -29.32
C ASN A 4 23.38 -10.60 -28.56
N CYS A 5 22.40 -9.75 -28.88
CA CYS A 5 21.52 -9.10 -27.90
C CYS A 5 20.55 -8.17 -28.64
N SER A 6 19.37 -8.68 -29.01
CA SER A 6 18.17 -7.84 -29.06
C SER A 6 17.39 -8.11 -27.79
N GLU A 7 17.87 -7.56 -26.68
CA GLU A 7 17.03 -7.32 -25.51
C GLU A 7 15.95 -6.36 -25.97
N THR A 8 14.74 -6.90 -26.13
CA THR A 8 13.55 -6.06 -26.15
C THR A 8 13.49 -5.41 -24.77
N SER A 9 13.72 -4.10 -24.72
CA SER A 9 13.48 -3.27 -23.55
C SER A 9 12.00 -3.41 -23.22
N GLU A 10 11.63 -4.38 -22.37
CA GLU A 10 10.27 -4.49 -21.85
C GLU A 10 9.93 -3.17 -21.17
N GLU A 11 8.93 -2.46 -21.71
CA GLU A 11 8.39 -1.26 -21.08
C GLU A 11 7.95 -1.61 -19.66
N ARG A 12 8.50 -0.89 -18.69
CA ARG A 12 8.04 -0.97 -17.31
C ARG A 12 6.74 -0.18 -17.18
N ARG A 13 5.82 -0.75 -16.41
CA ARG A 13 4.54 -0.11 -16.11
C ARG A 13 4.69 0.82 -14.92
N PHE A 14 4.15 2.01 -15.07
CA PHE A 14 3.98 3.02 -14.04
C PHE A 14 2.52 3.43 -14.00
N PHE A 15 2.11 4.03 -12.91
CA PHE A 15 0.76 4.49 -12.71
C PHE A 15 0.77 5.96 -12.30
N VAL A 16 -0.13 6.73 -12.91
CA VAL A 16 -0.48 8.08 -12.46
C VAL A 16 -1.85 8.01 -11.84
N GLN A 17 -1.98 8.40 -10.58
CA GLN A 17 -3.19 8.22 -9.78
C GLN A 17 -3.69 9.57 -9.27
N LEU A 18 -4.98 9.84 -9.47
CA LEU A 18 -5.64 11.03 -8.93
C LEU A 18 -6.16 10.69 -7.55
N VAL A 19 -5.80 11.50 -6.56
CA VAL A 19 -6.15 11.29 -5.17
C VAL A 19 -7.13 12.38 -4.72
N ASP A 20 -8.27 11.99 -4.14
CA ASP A 20 -9.19 12.92 -3.53
C ASP A 20 -8.59 13.47 -2.22
N ALA A 21 -8.54 14.80 -2.10
CA ALA A 21 -7.92 15.50 -0.98
C ALA A 21 -8.60 15.24 0.37
N GLU A 22 -9.93 15.15 0.39
CA GLU A 22 -10.69 14.99 1.62
C GLU A 22 -10.55 13.57 2.17
N SER A 23 -10.52 12.61 1.26
CA SER A 23 -10.56 11.21 1.59
C SER A 23 -9.16 10.56 1.60
N GLY A 24 -8.21 11.11 0.85
CA GLY A 24 -6.88 10.56 0.61
C GLY A 24 -6.89 9.35 -0.32
N TYR A 25 -7.85 9.26 -1.27
CA TYR A 25 -8.02 8.04 -2.09
C TYR A 25 -7.88 8.25 -3.59
N ALA A 26 -7.35 7.21 -4.23
CA ALA A 26 -7.40 7.01 -5.67
C ALA A 26 -8.83 7.09 -6.23
N VAL A 27 -9.17 8.19 -6.91
CA VAL A 27 -10.42 8.32 -7.68
C VAL A 27 -10.25 7.86 -9.12
N HIS A 28 -9.03 7.94 -9.65
CA HIS A 28 -8.69 7.51 -10.99
C HIS A 28 -7.24 7.04 -11.06
N GLU A 29 -6.94 6.15 -12.01
CA GLU A 29 -5.60 5.60 -12.19
C GLU A 29 -5.36 5.35 -13.69
N TYR A 30 -4.23 5.86 -14.18
CA TYR A 30 -3.76 5.69 -15.54
C TYR A 30 -2.60 4.70 -15.56
N ASP A 31 -2.62 3.74 -16.48
CA ASP A 31 -1.51 2.83 -16.74
C ASP A 31 -0.60 3.45 -17.81
N CYS A 32 0.63 3.72 -17.42
CA CYS A 32 1.61 4.46 -18.19
C CYS A 32 2.82 3.56 -18.47
N GLY A 33 3.07 3.26 -19.76
CA GLY A 33 4.30 2.59 -20.17
C GLY A 33 5.49 3.57 -20.13
N ALA A 34 6.61 3.12 -19.58
CA ALA A 34 7.87 3.86 -19.62
C ALA A 34 9.07 2.91 -19.77
N HIS A 35 10.22 3.45 -20.16
CA HIS A 35 11.43 2.64 -20.39
C HIS A 35 11.89 1.91 -19.13
N ASP A 36 12.27 2.68 -18.10
CA ASP A 36 12.71 2.14 -16.82
C ASP A 36 12.53 3.19 -15.71
N ILE A 37 12.86 2.78 -14.48
CA ILE A 37 12.76 3.64 -13.30
C ILE A 37 13.72 4.83 -13.34
N GLY A 38 14.92 4.66 -13.92
CA GLY A 38 15.89 5.74 -14.06
C GLY A 38 15.42 6.80 -15.05
N TRP A 39 14.74 6.39 -16.12
CA TRP A 39 14.11 7.30 -17.07
C TRP A 39 13.00 8.12 -16.39
N ILE A 40 12.10 7.49 -15.62
CA ILE A 40 11.06 8.18 -14.87
C ILE A 40 11.67 9.17 -13.87
N CYS A 41 12.60 8.70 -13.04
CA CYS A 41 13.28 9.53 -12.04
C CYS A 41 14.00 10.72 -12.68
N GLY A 42 14.63 10.52 -13.84
CA GLY A 42 15.28 11.59 -14.59
C GLY A 42 14.32 12.61 -15.20
N LYS A 43 13.05 12.25 -15.44
CA LYS A 43 12.02 13.17 -15.96
C LYS A 43 11.36 13.96 -14.83
N PHE A 44 10.96 13.28 -13.76
CA PHE A 44 10.21 13.87 -12.65
C PHE A 44 11.09 14.37 -11.51
N SER A 45 12.41 14.20 -11.62
CA SER A 45 13.38 14.62 -10.59
C SER A 45 13.12 14.02 -9.21
N CYS A 46 12.64 12.77 -9.19
CA CYS A 46 12.41 11.98 -7.97
C CYS A 46 13.50 10.91 -7.80
N ASP A 47 13.63 10.35 -6.60
CA ASP A 47 14.47 9.18 -6.37
C ASP A 47 13.71 7.87 -6.69
N PRO A 48 14.40 6.78 -7.07
CA PRO A 48 13.76 5.48 -7.29
C PRO A 48 12.97 4.97 -6.07
N ALA A 49 13.39 5.35 -4.87
CA ALA A 49 12.70 5.00 -3.63
C ALA A 49 11.33 5.67 -3.53
N ASP A 50 11.14 6.86 -4.10
CA ASP A 50 9.90 7.65 -3.97
C ASP A 50 8.75 7.06 -4.79
N VAL A 51 9.08 6.32 -5.84
CA VAL A 51 8.10 5.75 -6.78
C VAL A 51 7.96 4.23 -6.66
N THR A 52 8.73 3.56 -5.79
CA THR A 52 8.73 2.08 -5.70
C THR A 52 8.02 1.53 -4.47
N GLY A 53 7.52 0.31 -4.62
CA GLY A 53 6.85 -0.41 -3.54
C GLY A 53 5.56 0.29 -3.12
N VAL A 54 5.48 0.69 -1.86
CA VAL A 54 4.33 1.40 -1.29
C VAL A 54 4.39 2.91 -1.50
N ASN A 55 5.56 3.45 -1.87
CA ASN A 55 5.77 4.88 -2.00
C ASN A 55 5.10 5.42 -3.26
N ARG A 56 4.63 6.66 -3.15
CA ARG A 56 3.91 7.42 -4.16
C ARG A 56 4.56 8.80 -4.22
N PHE A 57 5.05 9.19 -5.40
CA PHE A 57 5.66 10.50 -5.60
C PHE A 57 4.58 11.49 -6.04
N GLU A 58 4.28 12.46 -5.18
CA GLU A 58 3.30 13.51 -5.46
C GLU A 58 3.83 14.44 -6.57
N LEU A 59 3.03 14.61 -7.62
CA LEU A 59 3.29 15.51 -8.75
C LEU A 59 2.74 16.90 -8.44
N ASP A 60 3.59 17.90 -8.56
CA ASP A 60 3.16 19.29 -8.64
C ASP A 60 2.56 19.62 -10.02
N ALA A 61 2.11 20.87 -10.22
CA ALA A 61 1.50 21.30 -11.48
C ALA A 61 2.41 21.10 -12.71
N ASP A 62 3.73 21.30 -12.55
CA ASP A 62 4.71 21.08 -13.62
C ASP A 62 4.88 19.58 -13.90
N GLY A 63 4.89 18.74 -12.86
CA GLY A 63 4.86 17.29 -12.94
C GLY A 63 3.61 16.77 -13.64
N ILE A 64 2.42 17.31 -13.32
CA ILE A 64 1.16 16.93 -13.97
C ILE A 64 1.19 17.30 -15.45
N ALA A 65 1.65 18.51 -15.79
CA ALA A 65 1.81 18.95 -17.18
C ALA A 65 2.76 18.02 -17.96
N LEU A 66 3.88 17.63 -17.34
CA LEU A 66 4.84 16.70 -17.92
C LEU A 66 4.25 15.30 -18.09
N ALA A 67 3.49 14.79 -17.13
CA ALA A 67 2.81 13.50 -17.24
C ALA A 67 1.77 13.49 -18.37
N ASN A 68 1.00 14.58 -18.51
CA ASN A 68 0.09 14.78 -19.63
C ASN A 68 0.83 14.72 -20.99
N GLU A 69 1.98 15.38 -21.11
CA GLU A 69 2.80 15.36 -22.33
C GLU A 69 3.38 13.98 -22.61
N LEU A 70 4.03 13.37 -21.62
CA LEU A 70 4.77 12.11 -21.77
C LEU A 70 3.87 10.91 -22.04
N PHE A 71 2.71 10.85 -21.38
CA PHE A 71 1.82 9.69 -21.42
C PHE A 71 0.51 9.96 -22.17
N GLY A 72 0.31 11.17 -22.72
CA GLY A 72 -0.90 11.54 -23.44
C GLY A 72 -2.14 11.60 -22.55
N LEU A 73 -1.98 12.03 -21.30
CA LEU A 73 -3.07 12.18 -20.33
C LEU A 73 -3.80 13.53 -20.51
N SER A 74 -4.90 13.70 -19.79
CA SER A 74 -5.67 14.95 -19.77
C SER A 74 -6.12 15.28 -18.35
N ILE A 75 -5.16 15.26 -17.42
CA ILE A 75 -5.35 15.63 -16.02
C ILE A 75 -5.30 17.16 -15.92
N ASP A 76 -6.22 17.74 -15.16
CA ASP A 76 -6.16 19.16 -14.84
C ASP A 76 -4.92 19.46 -14.00
N VAL A 77 -4.12 20.46 -14.39
CA VAL A 77 -2.89 20.82 -13.66
C VAL A 77 -3.19 21.43 -12.28
N ASP A 78 -4.42 21.89 -12.07
CA ASP A 78 -4.90 22.39 -10.78
C ASP A 78 -5.45 21.25 -9.88
N TYR A 79 -5.31 19.98 -10.29
CA TYR A 79 -5.72 18.84 -9.48
C TYR A 79 -4.80 18.69 -8.26
N GLU A 80 -5.41 18.67 -7.07
CA GLU A 80 -4.70 18.91 -5.81
C GLU A 80 -3.69 17.80 -5.44
N TYR A 81 -4.02 16.54 -5.71
CA TYR A 81 -3.14 15.40 -5.39
C TYR A 81 -3.09 14.42 -6.56
N VAL A 82 -1.90 14.31 -7.16
CA VAL A 82 -1.65 13.37 -8.26
C VAL A 82 -0.36 12.61 -7.95
N ASP A 83 -0.46 11.30 -7.83
CA ASP A 83 0.66 10.44 -7.45
C ASP A 83 1.23 9.67 -8.64
N LEU A 84 2.56 9.56 -8.70
CA LEU A 84 3.29 8.70 -9.61
C LEU A 84 3.92 7.53 -8.87
N TYR A 85 3.75 6.31 -9.39
CA TYR A 85 4.42 5.13 -8.85
C TYR A 85 4.66 4.03 -9.87
N SER A 86 5.61 3.15 -9.58
CA SER A 86 5.95 1.98 -10.40
C SER A 86 5.04 0.80 -10.10
N TRP A 87 4.75 -0.01 -11.11
CA TRP A 87 4.08 -1.28 -10.95
C TRP A 87 4.79 -2.16 -9.91
N SER A 88 3.98 -2.77 -9.06
CA SER A 88 4.39 -3.73 -8.05
C SER A 88 3.72 -5.09 -8.30
N ALA A 89 4.25 -6.15 -7.68
CA ALA A 89 3.63 -7.47 -7.76
C ALA A 89 2.14 -7.46 -7.32
N ALA A 90 1.75 -6.54 -6.44
CA ALA A 90 0.36 -6.39 -5.99
C ALA A 90 -0.57 -5.92 -7.12
N ASP A 91 -0.05 -5.16 -8.10
CA ASP A 91 -0.81 -4.69 -9.26
C ASP A 91 -1.00 -5.80 -10.33
N GLY A 92 -0.33 -6.95 -10.15
CA GLY A 92 -0.52 -8.14 -10.97
C GLY A 92 -1.69 -9.02 -10.54
N PHE A 93 -2.32 -8.75 -9.40
CA PHE A 93 -3.45 -9.55 -8.93
C PHE A 93 -4.70 -9.34 -9.81
N PRO A 94 -5.55 -10.37 -9.98
CA PRO A 94 -6.83 -10.24 -10.70
C PRO A 94 -7.89 -9.44 -9.92
N TYR A 95 -7.49 -8.81 -8.82
CA TYR A 95 -8.29 -7.92 -8.00
C TYR A 95 -7.40 -6.79 -7.49
N ARG A 96 -8.02 -5.68 -7.10
CA ARG A 96 -7.29 -4.58 -6.47
C ARG A 96 -7.09 -4.88 -4.98
N VAL A 97 -5.84 -4.85 -4.54
CA VAL A 97 -5.49 -4.97 -3.12
C VAL A 97 -6.02 -3.77 -2.32
N HIS A 98 -6.12 -3.93 -1.01
CA HIS A 98 -6.66 -2.91 -0.11
C HIS A 98 -5.69 -1.77 0.22
N SER A 99 -4.40 -1.93 -0.07
CA SER A 99 -3.35 -0.95 0.25
C SER A 99 -3.65 0.43 -0.34
N ASN A 100 -3.48 1.47 0.48
CA ASN A 100 -3.82 2.88 0.20
C ASN A 100 -5.31 3.11 -0.14
N ARG A 101 -6.15 2.13 0.19
CA ARG A 101 -7.59 2.12 -0.06
C ARG A 101 -8.33 1.55 1.14
N GLU A 102 -7.72 1.57 2.32
CA GLU A 102 -8.23 0.96 3.53
C GLU A 102 -9.46 1.69 4.06
N LEU A 103 -9.33 2.98 4.36
CA LEU A 103 -10.40 3.78 4.95
C LEU A 103 -11.68 3.92 4.09
N PRO A 104 -11.68 4.13 2.75
CA PRO A 104 -12.90 4.15 1.96
C PRO A 104 -13.59 2.79 1.97
N LEU A 105 -12.82 1.71 1.83
CA LEU A 105 -13.37 0.37 1.84
C LEU A 105 -13.97 0.04 3.21
N MET A 106 -13.38 0.54 4.30
CA MET A 106 -13.97 0.46 5.63
C MET A 106 -15.28 1.26 5.70
N LEU A 107 -15.27 2.54 5.32
CA LEU A 107 -16.47 3.39 5.37
C LEU A 107 -17.60 2.89 4.45
N ALA A 108 -17.27 2.21 3.36
CA ALA A 108 -18.22 1.53 2.48
C ALA A 108 -18.68 0.14 2.99
N GLY A 109 -18.17 -0.33 4.14
CA GLY A 109 -18.49 -1.63 4.73
C GLY A 109 -17.91 -2.83 3.99
N GLN A 110 -16.96 -2.61 3.07
CA GLN A 110 -16.35 -3.64 2.23
C GLN A 110 -15.08 -4.23 2.85
N LYS A 111 -14.43 -3.47 3.75
CA LYS A 111 -13.25 -3.90 4.49
C LYS A 111 -13.53 -3.82 6.00
N PRO A 112 -13.51 -4.93 6.74
CA PRO A 112 -13.86 -4.92 8.15
C PRO A 112 -12.69 -4.63 9.10
N LEU A 113 -11.45 -4.80 8.62
CA LEU A 113 -10.22 -4.62 9.40
C LEU A 113 -9.09 -4.03 8.53
N SER A 114 -8.42 -3.00 9.04
CA SER A 114 -7.18 -2.43 8.50
C SER A 114 -6.06 -2.55 9.52
N VAL A 115 -4.85 -2.83 9.04
CA VAL A 115 -3.66 -3.05 9.87
C VAL A 115 -2.48 -2.33 9.26
N PHE A 116 -1.85 -1.50 10.07
CA PHE A 116 -0.63 -0.76 9.73
C PHE A 116 0.49 -1.21 10.66
N ILE A 117 1.68 -1.38 10.10
CA ILE A 117 2.82 -2.00 10.78
C ILE A 117 4.04 -1.16 10.44
N GLU A 118 4.65 -0.56 11.45
CA GLU A 118 5.79 0.33 11.27
C GLU A 118 6.85 0.08 12.36
N ARG A 119 8.04 0.66 12.20
CA ARG A 119 9.11 0.52 13.19
C ARG A 119 8.77 1.29 14.46
N CYS A 120 9.23 0.79 15.61
CA CYS A 120 9.06 1.44 16.91
C CYS A 120 10.44 1.70 17.57
N PRO A 121 10.79 2.95 17.91
CA PRO A 121 10.03 4.16 17.61
C PRO A 121 10.10 4.46 16.11
N ALA A 122 9.05 5.06 15.57
CA ALA A 122 9.10 5.59 14.21
C ALA A 122 10.04 6.81 14.21
N THR A 123 10.91 6.91 13.21
CA THR A 123 11.66 8.13 12.92
C THR A 123 10.81 9.08 12.08
N GLU A 124 11.10 10.39 12.14
CA GLU A 124 10.40 11.37 11.29
C GLU A 124 10.52 10.97 9.81
N GLY A 125 9.39 10.90 9.11
CA GLY A 125 9.30 10.43 7.72
C GLY A 125 9.12 8.92 7.53
N GLU A 126 9.19 8.10 8.59
CA GLU A 126 8.92 6.64 8.55
C GLU A 126 7.54 6.25 9.10
N VAL A 127 6.67 7.23 9.39
CA VAL A 127 5.29 6.95 9.82
C VAL A 127 4.45 6.62 8.59
N GLU A 128 4.15 5.34 8.41
CA GLU A 128 3.36 4.84 7.28
C GLU A 128 1.85 4.85 7.60
N THR A 129 1.47 4.96 8.87
CA THR A 129 0.07 4.93 9.30
C THR A 129 -0.61 6.30 9.09
N PRO A 130 -1.65 6.43 8.25
CA PRO A 130 -2.34 7.69 8.01
C PRO A 130 -3.38 8.01 9.11
N GLU A 131 -2.94 8.10 10.37
CA GLU A 131 -3.82 8.18 11.54
C GLU A 131 -4.77 9.39 11.50
N ASN A 132 -4.29 10.53 11.01
CA ASN A 132 -5.07 11.75 10.82
C ASN A 132 -6.35 11.53 10.00
N LEU A 133 -6.32 10.65 8.99
CA LEU A 133 -7.50 10.33 8.18
C LEU A 133 -8.52 9.48 8.96
N PHE A 134 -8.05 8.63 9.89
CA PHE A 134 -8.89 7.71 10.66
C PHE A 134 -9.46 8.33 11.94
N GLU A 135 -8.77 9.30 12.54
CA GLU A 135 -9.07 9.87 13.86
C GLU A 135 -10.52 10.36 14.01
N ARG A 136 -11.04 11.08 13.00
CA ARG A 136 -12.44 11.57 13.01
C ARG A 136 -13.44 10.43 13.18
N TYR A 137 -13.24 9.32 12.47
CA TYR A 137 -14.16 8.19 12.46
C TYR A 137 -14.03 7.32 13.73
N VAL A 138 -12.87 7.35 14.38
CA VAL A 138 -12.69 6.78 15.71
C VAL A 138 -13.42 7.61 16.76
N ALA A 139 -13.29 8.94 16.71
CA ALA A 139 -13.97 9.85 17.63
C ALA A 139 -15.51 9.76 17.52
N GLU A 140 -16.02 9.56 16.31
CA GLU A 140 -17.44 9.32 16.04
C GLU A 140 -17.92 7.91 16.41
N GLY A 141 -17.00 7.00 16.76
CA GLY A 141 -17.30 5.62 17.12
C GLY A 141 -17.75 4.74 15.95
N ILE A 142 -17.44 5.16 14.71
CA ILE A 142 -17.63 4.36 13.49
C ILE A 142 -16.54 3.29 13.39
N LEU A 143 -15.31 3.68 13.74
CA LEU A 143 -14.14 2.80 13.77
C LEU A 143 -13.65 2.58 15.20
N ILE A 144 -13.15 1.38 15.47
CA ILE A 144 -12.52 1.02 16.74
C ILE A 144 -11.02 0.82 16.49
N LYS A 145 -10.20 1.64 17.17
CA LYS A 145 -8.73 1.60 17.07
C LYS A 145 -8.14 0.74 18.18
N ARG A 146 -7.11 -0.03 17.85
CA ARG A 146 -6.22 -0.65 18.83
C ARG A 146 -4.77 -0.50 18.37
N GLU A 147 -3.88 -0.26 19.32
CA GLU A 147 -2.46 -0.06 19.06
C GLU A 147 -1.63 -0.80 20.10
N TYR A 148 -0.52 -1.39 19.66
CA TYR A 148 0.46 -2.01 20.54
C TYR A 148 1.83 -2.11 19.87
N CYS A 149 2.88 -2.28 20.68
CA CYS A 149 4.24 -2.50 20.20
C CYS A 149 4.70 -3.93 20.49
N GLU A 150 5.23 -4.59 19.47
CA GLU A 150 5.82 -5.92 19.55
C GLU A 150 7.36 -5.82 19.66
N PRO A 151 7.99 -6.39 20.70
CA PRO A 151 9.45 -6.38 20.79
C PRO A 151 10.07 -7.28 19.72
N ILE A 152 11.14 -6.82 19.06
CA ILE A 152 11.97 -7.66 18.18
C ILE A 152 13.28 -7.98 18.90
N ALA A 153 13.53 -9.26 19.17
CA ALA A 153 14.70 -9.71 19.92
C ALA A 153 16.05 -9.48 19.21
N THR A 154 16.05 -9.15 17.92
CA THR A 154 17.24 -9.12 17.05
C THR A 154 17.57 -7.76 16.44
N MET A 155 16.84 -6.68 16.76
CA MET A 155 17.16 -5.36 16.20
C MET A 155 18.30 -4.64 16.95
N ARG A 156 19.12 -3.91 16.18
CA ARG A 156 20.19 -3.00 16.65
C ARG A 156 19.64 -2.01 17.71
N PRO A 157 20.49 -1.45 18.60
CA PRO A 157 20.08 -0.61 19.73
C PRO A 157 19.25 0.66 19.40
N ALA A 158 19.01 0.99 18.13
CA ALA A 158 18.21 2.14 17.70
C ALA A 158 16.69 1.88 17.59
N TYR A 159 16.25 0.61 17.55
CA TYR A 159 14.82 0.25 17.42
C TYR A 159 14.40 -0.71 18.54
N PHE A 160 13.25 -0.44 19.15
CA PHE A 160 12.70 -1.22 20.27
C PHE A 160 11.68 -2.27 19.84
N GLY A 161 11.13 -2.17 18.62
CA GLY A 161 10.15 -3.15 18.13
C GLY A 161 9.44 -2.74 16.84
N ILE A 162 8.28 -3.36 16.63
CA ILE A 162 7.30 -3.01 15.59
C ILE A 162 6.06 -2.44 16.28
N ARG A 163 5.61 -1.26 15.84
CA ARG A 163 4.30 -0.71 16.20
C ARG A 163 3.26 -1.29 15.26
N VAL A 164 2.13 -1.73 15.82
CA VAL A 164 1.00 -2.25 15.06
C VAL A 164 -0.24 -1.43 15.42
N VAL A 165 -0.86 -0.82 14.42
CA VAL A 165 -2.09 -0.04 14.55
C VAL A 165 -3.19 -0.76 13.77
N LEU A 166 -4.28 -1.08 14.46
CA LEU A 166 -5.45 -1.74 13.89
C LEU A 166 -6.67 -0.85 13.96
N TYR A 167 -7.49 -0.90 12.90
CA TYR A 167 -8.81 -0.30 12.86
C TYR A 167 -9.83 -1.35 12.44
N ALA A 168 -10.89 -1.51 13.21
CA ALA A 168 -12.04 -2.36 12.85
C ALA A 168 -13.31 -1.52 12.72
N LEU A 169 -14.26 -1.97 11.90
CA LEU A 169 -15.62 -1.41 11.91
C LEU A 169 -16.29 -1.69 13.26
N LYS A 170 -17.16 -0.79 13.70
CA LYS A 170 -18.06 -1.05 14.83
C LYS A 170 -18.87 -2.32 14.59
N GLY A 171 -18.86 -3.25 15.55
CA GLY A 171 -19.45 -4.59 15.44
C GLY A 171 -18.50 -5.67 14.90
N GLU A 172 -17.34 -5.29 14.35
CA GLU A 172 -16.30 -6.20 13.87
C GLU A 172 -15.06 -6.22 14.79
N GLU A 173 -15.20 -5.75 16.04
CA GLU A 173 -14.08 -5.60 16.99
C GLU A 173 -13.39 -6.93 17.31
N TRP A 174 -14.13 -8.04 17.20
CA TRP A 174 -13.60 -9.39 17.39
C TRP A 174 -12.42 -9.69 16.45
N ARG A 175 -12.35 -9.03 15.29
CA ARG A 175 -11.24 -9.17 14.34
C ARG A 175 -9.92 -8.61 14.87
N LEU A 176 -9.97 -7.60 15.75
CA LEU A 176 -8.77 -7.03 16.38
C LEU A 176 -8.07 -8.09 17.21
N ASP A 177 -8.83 -8.77 18.08
CA ASP A 177 -8.33 -9.85 18.93
C ASP A 177 -7.87 -11.06 18.11
N ALA A 178 -8.65 -11.45 17.10
CA ALA A 178 -8.28 -12.55 16.22
C ALA A 178 -6.99 -12.27 15.43
N TYR A 179 -6.81 -11.06 14.92
CA TYR A 179 -5.60 -10.67 14.18
C TYR A 179 -4.36 -10.71 15.08
N ILE A 180 -4.45 -10.18 16.30
CA ILE A 180 -3.36 -10.23 17.28
C ILE A 180 -2.96 -11.68 17.58
N LEU A 181 -3.94 -12.59 17.71
CA LEU A 181 -3.67 -14.02 17.91
C LEU A 181 -2.99 -14.65 16.69
N VAL A 182 -3.48 -14.42 15.48
CA VAL A 182 -2.89 -14.93 14.23
C VAL A 182 -1.44 -14.46 14.10
N ARG A 183 -1.18 -13.17 14.29
CA ARG A 183 0.17 -12.60 14.24
C ARG A 183 1.08 -13.18 15.33
N GLY A 184 0.55 -13.35 16.54
CA GLY A 184 1.26 -14.00 17.65
C GLY A 184 1.64 -15.45 17.37
N LEU A 185 0.78 -16.20 16.68
CA LEU A 185 1.06 -17.56 16.22
C LEU A 185 2.11 -17.57 15.10
N ALA A 186 1.95 -16.71 14.09
CA ALA A 186 2.90 -16.57 12.99
C ALA A 186 4.31 -16.21 13.49
N ARG A 187 4.41 -15.37 14.52
CA ARG A 187 5.71 -15.04 15.14
C ARG A 187 6.39 -16.24 15.79
N LYS A 188 5.62 -17.19 16.34
CA LYS A 188 6.15 -18.38 17.03
C LYS A 188 6.42 -19.54 16.07
N LEU A 189 5.59 -19.69 15.05
CA LEU A 189 5.55 -20.88 14.18
C LEU A 189 6.01 -20.58 12.74
N GLY A 190 6.22 -19.31 12.40
CA GLY A 190 6.39 -18.86 11.03
C GLY A 190 5.05 -18.63 10.32
N TRP A 191 5.08 -17.84 9.24
CA TRP A 191 3.95 -17.75 8.33
C TRP A 191 3.77 -19.07 7.57
N SER A 192 2.52 -19.47 7.42
CA SER A 192 2.11 -20.66 6.68
C SER A 192 0.82 -20.34 5.92
N GLU A 193 0.52 -21.11 4.88
CA GLU A 193 -0.69 -20.91 4.09
C GLU A 193 -1.97 -20.77 4.96
N PRO A 194 -2.24 -21.63 5.96
CA PRO A 194 -3.42 -21.46 6.79
C PRO A 194 -3.45 -20.13 7.57
N LEU A 195 -2.29 -19.66 8.06
CA LEU A 195 -2.21 -18.38 8.77
C LEU A 195 -2.38 -17.21 7.81
N THR A 196 -1.81 -17.28 6.62
CA THR A 196 -1.98 -16.27 5.56
C THR A 196 -3.44 -16.19 5.10
N ARG A 197 -4.12 -17.33 4.96
CA ARG A 197 -5.56 -17.35 4.65
C ARG A 197 -6.38 -16.72 5.76
N LEU A 198 -6.10 -17.08 7.01
CA LEU A 198 -6.78 -16.48 8.17
C LEU A 198 -6.56 -14.97 8.22
N GLU A 199 -5.35 -14.50 7.98
CA GLU A 199 -5.05 -13.07 7.87
C GLU A 199 -5.90 -12.40 6.78
N GLY A 200 -5.91 -12.95 5.57
CA GLY A 200 -6.68 -12.39 4.46
C GLY A 200 -8.19 -12.34 4.75
N THR A 201 -8.74 -13.40 5.34
CA THR A 201 -10.14 -13.44 5.79
C THR A 201 -10.45 -12.39 6.86
N LEU A 202 -9.54 -12.17 7.81
CA LEU A 202 -9.69 -11.13 8.82
C LEU A 202 -9.69 -9.73 8.20
N LEU A 203 -8.84 -9.51 7.19
CA LEU A 203 -8.75 -8.26 6.42
C LEU A 203 -9.93 -8.03 5.46
N GLY A 204 -10.82 -9.01 5.29
CA GLY A 204 -12.01 -8.93 4.44
C GLY A 204 -11.86 -9.46 3.02
N TYR A 205 -10.74 -10.11 2.69
CA TYR A 205 -10.61 -10.77 1.38
C TYR A 205 -11.51 -12.01 1.30
N SER A 206 -12.14 -12.19 0.15
CA SER A 206 -12.88 -13.40 -0.21
C SER A 206 -11.95 -14.59 -0.45
N GLU A 207 -12.51 -15.81 -0.40
CA GLU A 207 -11.74 -17.05 -0.57
C GLU A 207 -10.92 -17.08 -1.87
N TRP A 208 -11.48 -16.65 -3.00
CA TRP A 208 -10.76 -16.68 -4.27
C TRP A 208 -9.63 -15.64 -4.34
N GLN A 209 -9.75 -14.51 -3.63
CA GLN A 209 -8.69 -13.50 -3.51
C GLN A 209 -7.55 -14.03 -2.65
N ASN A 210 -7.88 -14.71 -1.55
CA ASN A 210 -6.90 -15.43 -0.73
C ASN A 210 -6.19 -16.51 -1.55
N ASP A 211 -6.92 -17.29 -2.34
CA ASP A 211 -6.33 -18.30 -3.23
C ASP A 211 -5.36 -17.69 -4.24
N ALA A 212 -5.72 -16.55 -4.84
CA ALA A 212 -4.86 -15.84 -5.78
C ALA A 212 -3.58 -15.31 -5.10
N PHE A 213 -3.68 -14.76 -3.89
CA PHE A 213 -2.54 -14.31 -3.10
C PHE A 213 -1.61 -15.46 -2.71
N ILE A 214 -2.16 -16.56 -2.21
CA ILE A 214 -1.39 -17.73 -1.79
C ILE A 214 -0.62 -18.33 -2.97
N ARG A 215 -1.25 -18.40 -4.15
CA ARG A 215 -0.58 -18.88 -5.38
C ARG A 215 0.59 -18.00 -5.80
N SER A 216 0.49 -16.68 -5.67
CA SER A 216 1.60 -15.79 -6.03
C SER A 216 2.74 -15.80 -5.00
N ALA A 217 2.44 -16.08 -3.73
CA ALA A 217 3.44 -16.14 -2.66
C ALA A 217 4.26 -17.45 -2.67
N GLY A 218 3.78 -18.48 -3.38
CA GLY A 218 4.42 -19.81 -3.48
C GLY A 218 5.07 -20.13 -4.83
N ALA A 219 5.25 -19.13 -5.71
CA ALA A 219 5.92 -19.27 -7.02
C ALA A 219 7.39 -18.81 -6.97
#